data_AF-A0A2G8SYP8-F1
#
_entry.id   AF-A0A2G8SYP8-F1
#
_cell.length_a   1.000
_cell.length_b   1.000
_cell.length_c   1.000
_cell.angle_alpha   90.00
_cell.angle_beta   90.00
_cell.angle_gamma   90.00
#
_symmetry.space_group_name_H-M   'P 1'
#
loop_
_entity.id
_entity.type
_entity.pdbx_description
1 polymer ?
#
loop_
_entity_poly.entity_id
_entity_poly.type
_entity_poly.pdbx_seq_one_letter_code
_entity_poly.pdbx_strand_id
1 'polypeptide(L)'
;MLHMISPGRYDDVAAIVGDVEALLKLRNALDDAILTGTGGTFLFQSDGEGYSFAIVRVEDMYPVHTTYAGEINPVRSGRETVSLRGVPNFLQALCKAALLSALPIPRFLEPKQST
;
A
#
# COMPACT_ATOMS: atom_id res chain seq x y z
N MET A 1 -5.80 -7.55 9.20
CA MET A 1 -6.13 -6.12 9.10
C MET A 1 -4.85 -5.31 9.04
N LEU A 2 -4.81 -4.26 8.21
CA LEU A 2 -3.68 -3.35 8.09
C LEU A 2 -4.17 -1.90 8.06
N HIS A 3 -3.54 -1.05 8.85
CA HIS A 3 -3.69 0.39 8.87
C HIS A 3 -2.36 1.04 8.52
N MET A 4 -2.45 2.16 7.81
CA MET A 4 -1.31 2.96 7.43
C MET A 4 -1.55 4.42 7.80
N ILE A 5 -0.53 5.03 8.36
CA ILE A 5 -0.48 6.46 8.63
C ILE A 5 0.65 7.00 7.78
N SER A 6 0.30 7.73 6.73
CA SER A 6 1.26 8.49 5.94
C SER A 6 1.68 9.74 6.73
N PRO A 7 2.94 10.18 6.60
CA PRO A 7 3.41 11.35 7.33
C PRO A 7 2.65 12.60 6.88
N GLY A 8 2.43 13.50 7.85
CA GLY A 8 1.91 14.83 7.61
C GLY A 8 3.04 15.80 7.28
N ARG A 9 2.72 16.98 6.75
CA ARG A 9 3.73 18.04 6.51
C ARG A 9 4.41 18.52 7.80
N TYR A 10 3.69 18.45 8.92
CA TYR A 10 4.15 18.92 10.23
C TYR A 10 4.13 17.79 11.27
N ASP A 11 4.06 16.55 10.80
CA ASP A 11 4.04 15.35 11.64
C ASP A 11 5.08 14.37 11.10
N ASP A 12 6.10 14.12 11.90
CA ASP A 12 7.23 13.25 11.56
C ASP A 12 6.90 11.77 11.76
N VAL A 13 5.65 11.45 12.14
CA VAL A 13 5.21 10.08 12.37
C VAL A 13 4.60 9.48 11.10
N ALA A 14 5.13 8.33 10.71
CA ALA A 14 4.50 7.41 9.76
C ALA A 14 4.46 6.01 10.39
N ALA A 15 3.40 5.25 10.12
CA ALA A 15 3.24 3.94 10.72
C ALA A 15 2.53 2.95 9.78
N ILE A 16 2.93 1.69 9.90
CA ILE A 16 2.20 0.53 9.37
C ILE A 16 1.87 -0.35 10.57
N VAL A 17 0.59 -0.58 10.81
CA VAL A 17 0.11 -1.36 11.96
C VAL A 17 -0.86 -2.41 11.45
N GLY A 18 -0.61 -3.67 11.78
CA GLY A 18 -1.49 -4.76 11.38
C GLY A 18 -1.28 -6.02 12.17
N ASP A 19 -2.18 -6.98 11.98
CA ASP A 19 -1.98 -8.34 12.49
C ASP A 19 -0.90 -9.09 11.72
N VAL A 20 -0.48 -10.22 12.27
CA VAL A 20 0.61 -11.04 11.73
C VAL A 20 0.32 -11.45 10.28
N GLU A 21 -0.92 -11.83 9.96
CA GLU A 21 -1.28 -12.25 8.60
C GLU A 21 -1.13 -11.10 7.60
N ALA A 22 -1.65 -9.91 7.91
CA ALA A 22 -1.56 -8.76 7.03
C ALA A 22 -0.11 -8.28 6.85
N LEU A 23 0.68 -8.28 7.92
CA LEU A 23 2.10 -7.93 7.86
C LEU A 23 2.91 -8.93 7.02
N LEU A 24 2.59 -10.22 7.08
CA LEU A 24 3.22 -11.24 6.24
C LEU A 24 2.87 -11.08 4.76
N LYS A 25 1.60 -10.77 4.44
CA LYS A 25 1.18 -10.46 3.05
C LYS A 25 1.91 -9.24 2.51
N LEU A 26 2.01 -8.18 3.31
CA LEU A 26 2.78 -6.98 2.96
C LEU A 26 4.27 -7.30 2.74
N ARG A 27 4.89 -8.08 3.62
CA ARG A 27 6.29 -8.50 3.49
C ARG A 27 6.52 -9.24 2.17
N ASN A 28 5.69 -10.23 1.84
CA ASN A 28 5.85 -10.98 0.60
C ASN A 28 5.71 -10.08 -0.64
N ALA A 29 4.81 -9.09 -0.62
CA ALA A 29 4.66 -8.12 -1.70
C ALA A 29 5.86 -7.17 -1.80
N LEU A 30 6.48 -6.78 -0.67
CA LEU A 30 7.73 -6.02 -0.66
C LEU A 30 8.88 -6.83 -1.24
N ASP A 31 9.01 -8.11 -0.85
CA ASP A 31 10.03 -9.01 -1.36
C ASP A 31 9.90 -9.19 -2.89
N ASP A 32 8.68 -9.37 -3.40
CA ASP A 32 8.42 -9.43 -4.86
C ASP A 32 8.81 -8.12 -5.57
N ALA A 33 8.45 -6.97 -4.99
CA ALA A 33 8.83 -5.67 -5.57
C ALA A 33 10.34 -5.45 -5.58
N ILE A 34 11.04 -5.87 -4.53
CA ILE A 34 12.51 -5.78 -4.45
C ILE A 34 13.14 -6.63 -5.56
N LEU A 35 12.66 -7.86 -5.76
CA LEU A 35 13.21 -8.80 -6.72
C LEU A 35 12.84 -8.46 -8.17
N THR A 36 11.58 -8.11 -8.44
CA THR A 36 11.03 -8.04 -9.80
C THR A 36 10.68 -6.62 -10.27
N GLY A 37 10.77 -5.63 -9.37
CA GLY A 37 10.40 -4.24 -9.65
C GLY A 37 8.97 -3.89 -9.23
N THR A 38 8.09 -4.88 -9.07
CA THR A 38 6.70 -4.66 -8.67
C THR A 38 6.20 -5.74 -7.72
N GLY A 39 5.30 -5.37 -6.82
CA GLY A 39 4.58 -6.27 -5.95
C GLY A 39 3.17 -5.76 -5.72
N GLY A 40 2.32 -6.58 -5.13
CA GLY A 40 0.97 -6.19 -4.80
C GLY A 40 0.37 -7.09 -3.73
N THR A 41 -0.53 -6.55 -2.94
CA THR A 41 -1.34 -7.31 -1.99
C THR A 41 -2.73 -6.71 -1.87
N PHE A 42 -3.70 -7.51 -1.44
CA PHE A 42 -5.03 -7.03 -1.06
C PHE A 42 -5.20 -7.15 0.45
N LEU A 43 -5.65 -6.07 1.09
CA LEU A 43 -5.68 -5.91 2.54
C LEU A 43 -7.02 -5.32 2.98
N PHE A 44 -7.31 -5.40 4.28
CA PHE A 44 -8.55 -4.90 4.87
C PHE A 44 -8.27 -3.95 6.03
N GLN A 45 -9.05 -2.88 6.12
CA GLN A 45 -9.13 -2.00 7.29
C GLN A 45 -10.06 -2.58 8.37
N SER A 46 -10.07 -1.97 9.56
CA SER A 46 -10.85 -2.43 10.71
C SER A 46 -12.37 -2.39 10.49
N ASP A 47 -12.84 -1.51 9.61
CA ASP A 47 -14.25 -1.43 9.20
C ASP A 47 -14.66 -2.51 8.18
N GLY A 48 -13.71 -3.33 7.74
CA GLY A 48 -13.92 -4.38 6.75
C GLY A 48 -13.77 -3.92 5.30
N GLU A 49 -13.41 -2.66 5.05
CA GLU A 49 -13.15 -2.19 3.68
C GLU A 49 -11.84 -2.75 3.14
N GLY A 50 -11.93 -3.41 1.99
CA GLY A 50 -10.80 -4.01 1.29
C GLY A 50 -10.15 -3.04 0.31
N TYR A 51 -8.82 -3.02 0.27
CA TYR A 51 -8.06 -2.16 -0.64
C TYR A 51 -6.89 -2.90 -1.28
N SER A 52 -6.68 -2.59 -2.55
CA SER A 52 -5.49 -3.03 -3.30
C SER A 52 -4.30 -2.16 -2.92
N PHE A 53 -3.20 -2.79 -2.56
CA PHE A 53 -1.97 -2.13 -2.18
C PHE A 53 -0.87 -2.47 -3.19
N ALA A 54 -0.56 -1.51 -4.06
CA ALA A 54 0.47 -1.62 -5.09
C ALA A 54 1.83 -1.24 -4.50
N ILE A 55 2.85 -2.05 -4.78
CA ILE A 55 4.22 -1.82 -4.31
C ILE A 55 5.13 -1.73 -5.53
N VAL A 56 5.91 -0.67 -5.63
CA VAL A 56 6.78 -0.41 -6.77
C VAL A 56 8.19 -0.13 -6.27
N ARG A 57 9.17 -0.83 -6.82
CA ARG A 57 10.58 -0.47 -6.64
C ARG A 57 10.95 0.54 -7.71
N VAL A 58 11.41 1.71 -7.27
CA VAL A 58 11.96 2.77 -8.12
C VAL A 58 13.42 2.94 -7.74
N GLU A 59 14.31 3.02 -8.73
CA GLU A 59 15.76 3.12 -8.47
C GLU A 59 16.15 4.49 -7.92
N ASP A 60 15.49 5.55 -8.40
CA ASP A 60 15.68 6.91 -7.92
C ASP A 60 14.34 7.54 -7.53
N MET A 61 14.16 7.79 -6.23
CA MET A 61 12.99 8.46 -5.67
C MET A 61 13.16 9.99 -5.62
N TYR A 62 14.34 10.52 -5.91
CA TYR A 62 14.64 11.95 -5.85
C TYR A 62 13.71 12.84 -6.69
N PRO A 63 13.31 12.46 -7.92
CA PRO A 63 12.39 13.28 -8.71
C PRO A 63 10.91 13.06 -8.35
N VAL A 64 10.58 12.17 -7.40
CA VAL A 64 9.19 11.79 -7.13
C VAL A 64 8.53 12.75 -6.13
N HIS A 65 7.30 13.18 -6.43
CA HIS A 65 6.52 14.05 -5.55
C HIS A 65 6.23 13.39 -4.19
N THR A 66 6.60 14.07 -3.11
CA THR A 66 6.07 13.78 -1.78
C THR A 66 4.57 14.08 -1.76
N THR A 67 3.76 13.19 -1.20
CA THR A 67 2.32 13.40 -1.04
C THR A 67 1.97 13.27 0.43
N TYR A 68 2.03 14.38 1.17
CA TYR A 68 1.68 14.39 2.59
C TYR A 68 0.19 14.15 2.78
N ALA A 69 -0.16 13.41 3.83
CA ALA A 69 -1.55 13.21 4.19
C ALA A 69 -2.20 14.55 4.57
N GLY A 70 -3.40 14.81 4.04
CA GLY A 70 -4.18 16.00 4.39
C GLY A 70 -3.59 17.33 3.92
N GLU A 71 -2.67 17.34 2.95
CA GLU A 71 -2.06 18.57 2.45
C GLU A 71 -3.06 19.39 1.62
N ILE A 72 -3.51 20.52 2.17
CA ILE A 72 -4.49 21.41 1.53
C ILE A 72 -3.83 22.29 0.46
N ASN A 73 -2.60 22.77 0.71
CA ASN A 73 -1.85 23.63 -0.20
C ASN A 73 -0.49 22.97 -0.51
N PRO A 74 -0.39 22.16 -1.57
CA PRO A 74 0.84 21.44 -1.88
C PRO A 74 1.95 22.41 -2.26
N VAL A 75 3.02 22.42 -1.46
CA VAL A 75 4.27 23.10 -1.81
C VAL A 75 5.26 22.02 -2.19
N ARG A 76 5.72 22.04 -3.45
CA ARG A 76 6.66 21.06 -3.99
C ARG A 76 8.00 21.72 -4.25
N SER A 77 9.06 20.93 -4.07
CA SER A 77 10.36 21.32 -4.58
C SER A 77 10.32 21.28 -6.10
N GLY A 78 10.96 22.24 -6.79
CA GLY A 78 11.07 22.20 -8.25
C GLY A 78 11.83 20.97 -8.80
N ARG A 79 12.42 20.17 -7.91
CA ARG A 79 13.10 18.89 -8.23
C ARG A 79 12.13 17.71 -8.29
N GLU A 80 11.03 17.78 -7.55
CA GLU A 80 10.00 16.75 -7.59
C GLU A 80 9.16 17.00 -8.85
N THR A 81 9.37 16.20 -9.89
CA THR A 81 8.77 16.36 -11.22
C THR A 81 7.92 15.18 -11.66
N VAL A 82 8.00 14.05 -10.93
CA VAL A 82 7.32 12.79 -11.24
C VAL A 82 6.27 12.49 -10.18
N SER A 83 5.02 12.29 -10.59
CA SER A 83 3.99 11.85 -9.64
C SER A 83 4.19 10.38 -9.22
N LEU A 84 3.75 10.02 -8.01
CA LEU A 84 3.77 8.61 -7.55
C LEU A 84 3.06 7.65 -8.51
N ARG A 85 1.99 8.09 -9.19
CA ARG A 85 1.28 7.28 -10.19
C ARG A 85 2.00 7.22 -11.54
N GLY A 86 2.94 8.12 -11.77
CA GLY A 86 3.74 8.24 -12.98
C GLY A 86 5.08 7.51 -12.92
N VAL A 87 5.42 6.87 -11.78
CA VAL A 87 6.64 6.07 -11.71
C VAL A 87 6.54 4.83 -12.61
N PRO A 88 7.66 4.34 -13.17
CA PRO A 88 7.67 3.13 -13.98
C PRO A 88 7.01 1.95 -13.26
N ASN A 89 6.29 1.12 -14.00
CA ASN A 89 5.64 -0.10 -13.50
C ASN A 89 4.53 0.09 -12.46
N PHE A 90 4.10 1.33 -12.15
CA PHE A 90 2.99 1.58 -11.23
C PHE A 90 1.71 0.84 -11.63
N LEU A 91 1.33 0.92 -12.91
CA LEU A 91 0.15 0.23 -13.42
C LEU A 91 0.26 -1.29 -13.28
N GLN A 92 1.45 -1.85 -13.53
CA GLN A 92 1.71 -3.28 -13.38
C GLN A 92 1.54 -3.74 -11.92
N ALA A 93 2.09 -2.98 -10.96
CA ALA A 93 1.91 -3.26 -9.54
C ALA A 93 0.44 -3.16 -9.10
N LEU A 94 -0.30 -2.17 -9.64
CA LEU A 94 -1.73 -2.04 -9.39
C LEU A 94 -2.51 -3.25 -9.92
N CYS A 95 -2.19 -3.73 -11.13
CA CYS A 95 -2.78 -4.96 -11.66
C CYS A 95 -2.46 -6.17 -10.79
N LYS A 96 -1.22 -6.33 -10.30
CA LYS A 96 -0.86 -7.41 -9.36
C LYS A 96 -1.74 -7.37 -8.11
N ALA A 97 -1.92 -6.18 -7.51
CA ALA A 97 -2.74 -6.01 -6.31
C ALA A 97 -4.24 -6.29 -6.58
N ALA A 98 -4.78 -5.81 -7.70
CA ALA A 98 -6.18 -5.99 -8.06
C ALA A 98 -6.51 -7.45 -8.43
N LEU A 99 -5.57 -8.20 -9.02
CA LEU A 99 -5.77 -9.63 -9.28
C LEU A 99 -5.96 -10.41 -7.97
N LEU A 100 -5.26 -10.01 -6.90
CA LEU A 100 -5.39 -10.64 -5.58
C LEU A 100 -6.72 -10.31 -4.91
N SER A 101 -7.39 -9.20 -5.26
CA SER A 101 -8.73 -8.89 -4.77
C SER A 101 -9.83 -9.71 -5.46
N ALA A 102 -9.57 -10.20 -6.67
CA ALA A 102 -10.50 -11.03 -7.44
C ALA A 102 -10.45 -12.52 -7.05
N LEU A 103 -9.45 -12.92 -6.25
CA LEU A 103 -9.39 -14.28 -5.71
C LEU A 103 -10.46 -14.45 -4.61
N PRO A 104 -11.24 -15.54 -4.62
CA PRO A 104 -12.22 -15.78 -3.58
C PRO A 104 -11.51 -15.88 -2.23
N ILE A 105 -11.90 -15.00 -1.31
CA ILE A 105 -11.48 -15.07 0.09
C ILE A 105 -12.04 -16.39 0.62
N PRO A 106 -11.23 -17.29 1.21
CA PRO A 106 -11.75 -18.38 2.00
C PRO A 106 -12.62 -17.74 3.10
N ARG A 107 -13.95 -17.90 3.01
CA ARG A 107 -14.84 -17.51 4.11
C ARG A 107 -14.43 -18.34 5.31
N PHE A 108 -13.65 -17.76 6.20
CA PHE A 108 -13.39 -18.38 7.48
C PHE A 108 -14.72 -18.47 8.23
N LEU A 109 -14.95 -19.67 8.76
CA LEU A 109 -16.15 -20.19 9.39
C LEU A 109 -16.86 -19.14 10.26
N GLU A 110 -18.19 -19.09 10.14
CA GLU A 110 -19.04 -18.33 11.05
C GLU A 110 -18.67 -18.65 12.51
N PRO A 111 -18.64 -17.65 13.40
CA PRO A 111 -18.40 -17.90 14.81
C PRO A 111 -19.49 -18.86 15.30
N LYS A 112 -19.10 -20.03 15.79
CA LYS A 112 -20.01 -20.93 16.51
C LYS A 112 -20.67 -20.12 17.61
N GLN A 113 -21.97 -19.90 17.50
CA GLN A 113 -22.78 -19.39 18.59
C GLN A 113 -22.61 -20.36 19.76
N SER A 114 -21.98 -19.90 20.84
CA SER A 114 -21.93 -20.61 22.10
C SER A 114 -23.34 -20.59 22.70
N THR A 115 -24.00 -21.74 22.70
CA THR A 115 -25.17 -22.05 23.52
C THR A 115 -24.81 -22.09 25.00
#